data_AF-A0A1D6KRA9-F1
#
_entry.id   AF-A0A1D6KRA9-F1
#
_cell.length_a   1.000
_cell.length_b   1.000
_cell.length_c   1.000
_cell.angle_alpha   90.00
_cell.angle_beta   90.00
_cell.angle_gamma   90.00
#
_symmetry.space_group_name_H-M   'P 1'
#
loop_
_entity.id
_entity.type
_entity.pdbx_description
1 polymer ?
#
loop_
_entity_poly.entity_id
_entity_poly.type
_entity_poly.pdbx_seq_one_letter_code
_entity_poly.pdbx_strand_id
1 'polypeptide(L)'
;MAVPAPAKAARLLAASAAVLVLLWCVHFRGGLSFGSPTNKGLIFNWLFGVATFFFPGASPTVRRRMLPWHTRAGLVVYILALLASELGFLEKLTFLQAAGLGRYSSEALLVNFTALVILLLGASVVLYVTAPMHNEHAHGYSAVHKP
;
A
#
# COMPACT_ATOMS: atom_id res chain seq x y z
N MET A 1 1.03 -33.67 0.30
CA MET A 1 -0.08 -33.08 -0.49
C MET A 1 0.48 -32.09 -1.50
N ALA A 2 0.16 -32.24 -2.77
CA ALA A 2 0.64 -31.34 -3.82
C ALA A 2 -0.12 -30.01 -3.79
N VAL A 3 0.59 -28.88 -3.79
CA VAL A 3 -0.02 -27.55 -3.84
C VAL A 3 -0.85 -27.42 -5.13
N PRO A 4 -2.11 -26.97 -5.08
CA PRO A 4 -2.98 -26.87 -6.24
C PRO A 4 -2.50 -25.83 -7.25
N ALA A 5 -2.66 -26.13 -8.55
CA ALA A 5 -2.19 -25.30 -9.67
C ALA A 5 -2.58 -23.80 -9.61
N PRO A 6 -3.81 -23.39 -9.23
CA PRO A 6 -4.16 -21.97 -9.15
C PRO A 6 -3.44 -21.23 -8.02
N ALA A 7 -3.18 -21.89 -6.88
CA ALA A 7 -2.38 -21.32 -5.79
C ALA A 7 -0.91 -21.12 -6.18
N LYS A 8 -0.37 -22.03 -7.01
CA LYS A 8 0.95 -21.85 -7.63
C LYS A 8 0.95 -20.64 -8.58
N ALA A 9 -0.11 -20.47 -9.38
CA ALA A 9 -0.24 -19.34 -10.31
C ALA A 9 -0.35 -17.98 -9.59
N ALA A 10 -1.14 -17.90 -8.52
CA ALA A 10 -1.27 -16.70 -7.69
C ALA A 10 0.06 -16.31 -7.03
N ARG A 11 0.77 -17.30 -6.46
CA ARG A 11 2.13 -17.10 -5.93
C ARG A 11 3.14 -16.70 -7.01
N LEU A 12 3.03 -17.26 -8.21
CA LEU A 12 3.85 -16.89 -9.36
C LEU A 12 3.59 -15.45 -9.81
N LEU A 13 2.33 -14.99 -9.79
CA LEU A 13 1.96 -13.62 -10.13
C LEU A 13 2.43 -12.61 -9.07
N ALA A 14 2.29 -12.94 -7.78
CA ALA A 14 2.82 -12.10 -6.71
C ALA A 14 4.36 -12.07 -6.74
N ALA A 15 5.01 -13.21 -6.98
CA ALA A 15 6.45 -13.29 -7.14
C ALA A 15 6.93 -12.51 -8.37
N SER A 16 6.23 -12.61 -9.50
CA SER A 16 6.58 -11.88 -10.71
C SER A 16 6.37 -10.38 -10.55
N ALA A 17 5.31 -9.93 -9.86
CA ALA A 17 5.12 -8.53 -9.51
C ALA A 17 6.25 -8.02 -8.59
N ALA A 18 6.65 -8.78 -7.58
CA ALA A 18 7.79 -8.45 -6.72
C ALA A 18 9.11 -8.40 -7.52
N VAL A 19 9.33 -9.35 -8.43
CA VAL A 19 10.49 -9.38 -9.32
C VAL A 19 10.49 -8.20 -10.28
N LEU A 20 9.35 -7.81 -10.84
CA LEU A 20 9.21 -6.64 -11.71
C LEU A 20 9.48 -5.34 -10.95
N VAL A 21 9.03 -5.24 -9.70
CA VAL A 21 9.37 -4.10 -8.82
C VAL A 21 10.86 -4.08 -8.51
N LEU A 22 11.48 -5.22 -8.20
CA LEU A 22 12.92 -5.33 -7.97
C LEU A 22 13.72 -4.99 -9.25
N LEU A 23 13.32 -5.52 -10.39
CA LEU A 23 13.90 -5.19 -11.71
C LEU A 23 13.78 -3.71 -12.01
N TRP A 24 12.63 -3.11 -11.72
CA TRP A 24 12.43 -1.68 -11.91
C TRP A 24 13.34 -0.85 -11.00
N CYS A 25 13.47 -1.24 -9.72
CA CYS A 25 14.37 -0.62 -8.75
C CYS A 25 15.85 -0.73 -9.18
N VAL A 26 16.27 -1.89 -9.67
CA VAL A 26 17.68 -2.13 -10.05
C VAL A 26 18.02 -1.51 -11.40
N HIS A 27 17.19 -1.73 -12.42
CA HIS A 27 17.50 -1.37 -13.81
C HIS A 27 17.19 0.10 -14.14
N PHE A 28 16.04 0.62 -13.71
CA PHE A 28 15.58 1.96 -14.09
C PHE A 28 15.82 3.02 -13.01
N ARG A 29 15.92 2.61 -11.74
CA ARG A 29 16.14 3.52 -10.59
C ARG A 29 17.57 3.51 -10.03
N GLY A 30 18.44 2.65 -10.55
CA GLY A 30 19.87 2.66 -10.25
C GLY A 30 20.31 1.81 -9.05
N GLY A 31 19.45 0.93 -8.52
CA GLY A 31 19.82 -0.04 -7.49
C GLY A 31 19.05 0.07 -6.17
N LEU A 32 19.49 -0.72 -5.20
CA LEU A 32 19.02 -0.71 -3.81
C LEU A 32 20.26 -0.58 -2.91
N SER A 33 20.28 0.41 -2.03
CA SER A 33 21.41 0.61 -1.12
C SER A 33 20.94 0.98 0.28
N PHE A 34 21.58 0.38 1.29
CA PHE A 34 21.39 0.71 2.70
C PHE A 34 21.96 2.09 3.07
N GLY A 35 22.81 2.68 2.21
CA GLY A 35 23.32 4.04 2.35
C GLY A 35 24.05 4.50 1.09
N SER A 36 23.72 5.69 0.59
CA SER A 36 24.38 6.29 -0.57
C SER A 36 24.72 7.76 -0.31
N PRO A 37 26.00 8.17 -0.37
CA PRO A 37 26.41 9.57 -0.21
C PRO A 37 25.94 10.47 -1.36
N THR A 38 25.77 9.89 -2.55
CA THR A 38 25.57 10.61 -3.82
C THR A 38 24.14 10.54 -4.35
N ASN A 39 23.38 9.46 -4.09
CA ASN A 39 22.04 9.30 -4.67
C ASN A 39 21.04 8.66 -3.68
N LYS A 40 20.22 9.50 -3.03
CA LYS A 40 19.37 9.11 -1.88
C LYS A 40 18.07 8.37 -2.28
N GLY A 41 17.82 8.16 -3.57
CA GLY A 41 16.65 7.45 -4.10
C GLY A 41 16.72 5.92 -3.99
N LEU A 42 17.85 5.37 -3.51
CA LEU A 42 18.15 3.94 -3.46
C LEU A 42 17.70 3.25 -2.15
N ILE A 43 17.15 4.00 -1.18
CA ILE A 43 16.82 3.52 0.17
C ILE A 43 15.31 3.16 0.24
N PHE A 44 14.99 1.92 0.66
CA PHE A 44 13.65 1.30 0.57
C PHE A 44 12.57 1.99 1.43
N ASN A 45 11.31 1.90 0.97
CA ASN A 45 10.15 2.72 1.39
C ASN A 45 9.92 2.92 2.90
N TRP A 46 10.03 1.87 3.72
CA TRP A 46 9.68 1.93 5.14
C TRP A 46 10.78 2.58 6.00
N LEU A 47 12.02 2.11 5.85
CA LEU A 47 13.20 2.73 6.48
C LEU A 47 13.42 4.15 5.97
N PHE A 48 13.10 4.42 4.71
CA PHE A 48 13.10 5.76 4.14
C PHE A 48 12.11 6.70 4.82
N GLY A 49 10.88 6.26 5.08
CA GLY A 49 9.88 7.05 5.82
C GLY A 49 10.35 7.41 7.22
N VAL A 50 10.85 6.43 7.97
CA VAL A 50 11.38 6.62 9.33
C VAL A 50 12.61 7.52 9.32
N ALA A 51 13.59 7.27 8.44
CA ALA A 51 14.81 8.08 8.38
C ALA A 51 14.56 9.51 7.89
N THR A 52 13.58 9.72 7.00
CA THR A 52 13.27 11.03 6.41
C THR A 52 12.36 11.88 7.29
N PHE A 53 11.36 11.27 7.94
CA PHE A 53 10.31 11.99 8.69
C PHE A 53 10.34 11.78 10.20
N PHE A 54 11.03 10.76 10.73
CA PHE A 54 11.02 10.42 12.16
C PHE A 54 12.39 10.63 12.83
N PHE A 55 13.39 9.77 12.56
CA PHE A 55 14.73 9.87 13.16
C PHE A 55 15.78 9.18 12.27
N PRO A 56 16.96 9.80 11.97
CA PRO A 56 17.49 11.09 12.44
C PRO A 56 16.88 12.34 11.79
N GLY A 57 15.98 12.18 10.81
CA GLY A 57 15.28 13.27 10.14
C GLY A 57 16.10 13.89 9.00
N ALA A 58 15.52 13.95 7.80
CA ALA A 58 16.18 14.56 6.66
C ALA A 58 16.01 16.09 6.65
N SER A 59 16.91 16.80 5.94
CA SER A 59 16.79 18.26 5.75
C SER A 59 15.39 18.66 5.21
N PRO A 60 14.88 19.86 5.54
CA PRO A 60 13.56 20.32 5.10
C PRO A 60 13.37 20.25 3.57
N THR A 61 14.43 20.51 2.80
CA THR A 61 14.42 20.43 1.33
C THR A 61 14.21 19.00 0.84
N VAL A 62 14.85 18.02 1.48
CA VAL A 62 14.70 16.60 1.13
C VAL A 62 13.31 16.12 1.53
N ARG A 63 12.84 16.44 2.75
CA ARG A 63 11.48 16.08 3.20
C ARG A 63 10.40 16.56 2.23
N ARG A 64 10.50 17.82 1.77
CA ARG A 64 9.53 18.41 0.84
C ARG A 64 9.52 17.74 -0.54
N ARG A 65 10.69 17.38 -1.06
CA ARG A 65 10.81 16.64 -2.34
C ARG A 65 10.31 15.21 -2.24
N MET A 66 10.42 14.61 -1.06
CA MET A 66 10.16 13.18 -0.84
C MET A 66 8.73 12.88 -0.37
N LEU A 67 8.07 13.85 0.25
CA LEU A 67 6.68 13.77 0.68
C LEU A 67 5.72 13.22 -0.40
N PRO A 68 5.70 13.75 -1.65
CA PRO A 68 4.79 13.24 -2.68
C PRO A 68 5.17 11.84 -3.18
N TRP A 69 6.43 11.43 -3.05
CA TRP A 69 6.85 10.06 -3.40
C TRP A 69 6.48 9.06 -2.31
N HIS A 70 6.62 9.44 -1.05
CA HIS A 70 6.27 8.61 0.10
C HIS A 70 4.76 8.33 0.15
N THR A 71 3.91 9.36 -0.04
CA THR A 71 2.45 9.17 -0.06
C THR A 71 2.00 8.29 -1.23
N ARG A 72 2.53 8.52 -2.44
CA ARG A 72 2.23 7.66 -3.61
C ARG A 72 2.66 6.21 -3.38
N ALA A 73 3.85 6.00 -2.83
CA ALA A 73 4.33 4.64 -2.63
C ALA A 73 3.62 3.92 -1.48
N GLY A 74 3.28 4.63 -0.40
CA GLY A 74 2.42 4.10 0.67
C GLY A 74 1.06 3.66 0.15
N LEU A 75 0.44 4.47 -0.72
CA LEU A 75 -0.84 4.13 -1.35
C LEU A 75 -0.75 2.88 -2.25
N VAL A 76 0.33 2.74 -3.03
CA VAL A 76 0.56 1.54 -3.85
C VAL A 76 0.70 0.29 -2.97
N VAL A 77 1.49 0.36 -1.91
CA VAL A 77 1.66 -0.78 -0.98
C VAL A 77 0.34 -1.13 -0.30
N TYR A 78 -0.45 -0.14 0.08
CA TYR A 78 -1.77 -0.34 0.68
C TYR A 78 -2.74 -1.06 -0.27
N ILE A 79 -2.82 -0.63 -1.54
CA ILE A 79 -3.65 -1.29 -2.56
C ILE A 79 -3.18 -2.73 -2.80
N LEU A 80 -1.87 -2.96 -2.88
CA LEU A 80 -1.33 -4.32 -3.02
C LEU A 80 -1.68 -5.21 -1.83
N ALA A 81 -1.65 -4.68 -0.61
CA ALA A 81 -2.05 -5.41 0.59
C ALA A 81 -3.55 -5.76 0.59
N LEU A 82 -4.42 -4.84 0.15
CA LEU A 82 -5.84 -5.11 -0.07
C LEU A 82 -6.06 -6.26 -1.05
N LEU A 83 -5.44 -6.18 -2.24
CA LEU A 83 -5.55 -7.22 -3.26
C LEU A 83 -5.03 -8.57 -2.78
N ALA A 84 -3.91 -8.57 -2.03
CA ALA A 84 -3.37 -9.80 -1.43
C ALA A 84 -4.32 -10.41 -0.39
N SER A 85 -5.00 -9.58 0.40
CA SER A 85 -6.00 -10.04 1.37
C SER A 85 -7.20 -10.69 0.68
N GLU A 86 -7.77 -10.04 -0.35
CA GLU A 86 -8.88 -10.58 -1.14
C GLU A 86 -8.52 -11.93 -1.78
N LEU A 87 -7.33 -12.02 -2.35
CA LEU A 87 -6.81 -13.25 -2.92
C LEU A 87 -6.64 -14.36 -1.87
N GLY A 88 -6.21 -14.02 -0.65
CA GLY A 88 -6.09 -14.96 0.46
C GLY A 88 -7.44 -15.54 0.90
N PHE A 89 -8.48 -14.70 0.99
CA PHE A 89 -9.84 -15.18 1.27
C PHE A 89 -10.35 -16.12 0.17
N LEU A 90 -10.14 -15.74 -1.10
CA LEU A 90 -10.53 -16.56 -2.24
C LEU A 90 -9.79 -17.90 -2.28
N GLU A 91 -8.48 -17.91 -2.02
CA GLU A 91 -7.67 -19.12 -1.98
C GLU A 91 -8.18 -20.08 -0.89
N LYS A 92 -8.39 -19.56 0.32
CA LYS A 92 -8.89 -20.36 1.45
C LYS A 92 -10.27 -20.93 1.18
N LEU A 93 -11.19 -20.13 0.63
CA LEU A 93 -12.54 -20.60 0.27
C LEU A 93 -12.51 -21.64 -0.84
N THR A 94 -11.65 -21.47 -1.85
CA THR A 94 -11.51 -22.44 -2.94
C THR A 94 -11.05 -23.80 -2.41
N PHE A 95 -10.13 -23.82 -1.44
CA PHE A 95 -9.69 -25.08 -0.81
C PHE A 95 -10.77 -25.73 0.04
N LEU A 96 -11.54 -24.94 0.79
CA LEU A 96 -12.64 -25.48 1.58
C LEU A 96 -13.75 -26.03 0.69
N GLN A 97 -14.08 -25.34 -0.39
CA GLN A 97 -15.05 -25.83 -1.38
C GLN A 97 -14.57 -27.11 -2.07
N ALA A 98 -13.28 -27.19 -2.42
CA ALA A 98 -12.68 -28.42 -2.94
C ALA A 98 -12.71 -29.58 -1.92
N ALA A 99 -12.67 -29.27 -0.61
CA ALA A 99 -12.81 -30.23 0.47
C ALA A 99 -14.27 -30.59 0.81
N GLY A 100 -15.25 -30.05 0.07
CA GLY A 100 -16.68 -30.37 0.23
C GLY A 100 -17.52 -29.30 0.92
N LEU A 101 -16.97 -28.12 1.22
CA LEU A 101 -17.76 -27.00 1.73
C LEU A 101 -18.78 -26.52 0.69
N GLY A 102 -20.04 -26.39 1.09
CA GLY A 102 -21.09 -25.86 0.24
C GLY A 102 -20.78 -24.41 -0.20
N ARG A 103 -20.97 -24.11 -1.49
CA ARG A 103 -20.75 -22.77 -2.06
C ARG A 103 -21.59 -21.67 -1.41
N TYR A 104 -22.78 -22.04 -0.91
CA TYR A 104 -23.70 -21.15 -0.19
C TYR A 104 -23.87 -21.56 1.28
N SER A 105 -22.85 -22.23 1.84
CA SER A 105 -22.82 -22.49 3.29
C SER A 105 -22.71 -21.17 4.06
N SER A 106 -23.20 -21.15 5.30
CA SER A 106 -23.11 -19.98 6.18
C SER A 106 -21.65 -19.53 6.39
N GLU A 107 -20.70 -20.46 6.41
CA GLU A 107 -19.27 -20.17 6.49
C GLU A 107 -18.75 -19.46 5.23
N ALA A 108 -19.09 -19.96 4.03
CA ALA A 108 -18.68 -19.32 2.78
C ALA A 108 -19.28 -17.92 2.62
N LEU A 109 -20.54 -17.73 3.01
CA LEU A 109 -21.21 -16.43 2.99
C LEU A 109 -20.57 -15.45 3.98
N LEU A 110 -20.21 -15.90 5.18
CA LEU A 110 -19.55 -15.07 6.18
C LEU A 110 -18.18 -14.57 5.67
N VAL A 111 -17.36 -15.46 5.11
CA VAL A 111 -16.04 -15.08 4.59
C VAL A 111 -16.17 -14.12 3.40
N ASN A 112 -17.12 -14.34 2.49
CA ASN A 112 -17.39 -13.41 1.39
C ASN A 112 -17.87 -12.05 1.91
N PHE A 113 -18.72 -12.01 2.92
CA PHE A 113 -19.16 -10.77 3.55
C PHE A 113 -17.99 -10.02 4.19
N THR A 114 -17.10 -10.73 4.90
CA THR A 114 -15.88 -10.13 5.48
C THR A 114 -14.96 -9.55 4.40
N ALA A 115 -14.76 -10.27 3.30
CA ALA A 115 -13.99 -9.78 2.15
C ALA A 115 -14.60 -8.49 1.57
N LEU A 116 -15.92 -8.46 1.35
CA LEU A 116 -16.61 -7.24 0.90
C LEU A 116 -16.46 -6.06 1.88
N VAL A 117 -16.54 -6.30 3.19
CA VAL A 117 -16.32 -5.25 4.19
C VAL A 117 -14.90 -4.71 4.13
N ILE A 118 -13.89 -5.58 3.97
CA ILE A 118 -12.48 -5.18 3.83
C ILE A 118 -12.27 -4.38 2.54
N LEU A 119 -12.88 -4.80 1.43
CA LEU A 119 -12.84 -4.07 0.17
C LEU A 119 -13.46 -2.67 0.28
N LEU A 120 -14.62 -2.55 0.92
CA LEU A 120 -15.31 -1.27 1.15
C LEU A 120 -14.50 -0.35 2.07
N LEU A 121 -13.93 -0.89 3.15
CA LEU A 121 -13.01 -0.17 4.02
C LEU A 121 -11.76 0.29 3.25
N GLY A 122 -11.22 -0.58 2.40
CA GLY A 122 -10.09 -0.26 1.54
C GLY A 122 -10.37 0.90 0.60
N ALA A 123 -11.50 0.85 -0.10
CA ALA A 123 -11.96 1.89 -0.99
C ALA A 123 -12.19 3.22 -0.26
N SER A 124 -12.78 3.20 0.94
CA SER A 124 -13.04 4.42 1.71
C SER A 124 -11.75 5.10 2.16
N VAL A 125 -10.71 4.34 2.54
CA VAL A 125 -9.38 4.88 2.86
C VAL A 125 -8.74 5.52 1.64
N VAL A 126 -8.82 4.89 0.45
CA VAL A 126 -8.28 5.47 -0.79
C VAL A 126 -9.00 6.78 -1.13
N LEU A 127 -10.32 6.81 -1.03
CA LEU A 127 -11.12 8.02 -1.25
C LEU A 127 -10.75 9.12 -0.25
N TYR A 128 -10.63 8.78 1.04
CA TYR A 128 -10.25 9.73 2.09
C TYR A 128 -8.87 10.33 1.85
N VAL A 129 -7.87 9.52 1.49
CA VAL A 129 -6.48 9.98 1.27
C VAL A 129 -6.35 10.80 -0.02
N THR A 130 -7.22 10.58 -1.01
CA THR A 130 -7.18 11.27 -2.31
C THR A 130 -8.13 12.48 -2.38
N ALA A 131 -9.04 12.62 -1.41
CA ALA A 131 -9.98 13.71 -1.35
C ALA A 131 -9.24 15.07 -1.23
N PRO A 132 -9.62 16.08 -2.04
CA PRO A 132 -9.09 17.42 -1.85
C PRO A 132 -9.59 17.95 -0.50
N MET A 133 -8.68 18.48 0.32
CA MET A 133 -9.05 19.22 1.52
C MET A 133 -9.90 20.43 1.11
N HIS A 134 -11.13 20.52 1.61
CA HIS A 134 -11.92 21.75 1.47
C HIS A 134 -11.16 22.85 2.22
N ASN A 135 -10.63 23.82 1.48
CA ASN A 135 -10.05 25.00 2.08
C ASN A 135 -11.21 25.79 2.70
N GLU A 136 -11.46 25.63 4.00
CA GLU A 136 -12.18 26.66 4.73
C GLU A 136 -11.42 27.96 4.48
N HIS A 137 -12.08 28.90 3.82
CA HIS A 137 -11.54 30.21 3.55
C HIS A 137 -10.93 30.73 4.84
N ALA A 138 -9.63 30.99 4.82
CA ALA A 138 -8.93 31.70 5.87
C ALA A 138 -9.64 33.03 6.05
N HIS A 139 -10.61 33.09 6.96
CA HIS A 139 -11.11 34.34 7.50
C HIS A 139 -9.92 34.94 8.22
N GLY A 140 -9.22 35.82 7.50
CA GLY A 140 -8.07 36.54 7.98
C GLY A 140 -8.45 37.19 9.30
N TYR A 141 -7.73 36.79 10.36
CA TYR A 141 -7.67 37.59 11.57
C TYR A 141 -7.04 38.93 11.18
N SER A 142 -7.89 39.90 10.83
CA SER A 142 -7.48 41.30 10.75
C SER A 142 -7.09 41.71 12.17
N ALA A 143 -5.79 41.83 12.41
CA ALA A 143 -5.30 42.43 13.64
C ALA A 143 -5.90 43.85 13.72
N VAL A 144 -6.78 44.06 14.70
CA VAL A 144 -7.32 45.38 15.02
C VAL A 144 -6.14 46.24 15.46
N HIS A 145 -5.66 47.10 14.57
CA HIS A 145 -4.77 48.19 14.96
C HIS A 145 -5.55 49.09 15.92
N LYS A 146 -5.05 49.22 17.16
CA LYS A 146 -5.51 50.27 18.08
C LYS A 146 -4.86 51.61 17.68
N PRO A 147 -5.60 52.72 17.85
CA PRO A 147 -5.18 54.06 17.43
C PRO A 147 -3.96 54.57 18.21
#